data_AF-A0A349WG55-F1
#
_entry.id   AF-A0A349WG55-F1
#
_cell.length_a   1.000
_cell.length_b   1.000
_cell.length_c   1.000
_cell.angle_alpha   90.00
_cell.angle_beta   90.00
_cell.angle_gamma   90.00
#
_symmetry.space_group_name_H-M   'P 1'
#
loop_
_entity.id
_entity.type
_entity.pdbx_description
1 polymer ?
#
loop_
_entity_poly.entity_id
_entity_poly.type
_entity_poly.pdbx_seq_one_letter_code
_entity_poly.pdbx_strand_id
1 'polypeptide(L)'
;MYFFSSEPITFQIGEGKSYPFKIGSQVEFRLSWKGSSTGSVYVDDGKLSKRNQLFVLTGGPFLSFLIISILFFFLQRFSPMVWVEVTAVGFLCSNLLAFLTSIIPMHLKPTSRFPDGPPSDGLQILDLLKSKG
;
A
#
# COMPACT_ATOMS: atom_id res chain seq x y z
N MET A 1 -14.14 10.79 -16.68
CA MET A 1 -13.29 11.17 -15.52
C MET A 1 -12.10 10.22 -15.56
N TYR A 2 -10.95 10.69 -16.06
CA TYR A 2 -9.77 9.85 -16.33
C TYR A 2 -8.97 9.65 -15.04
N PHE A 3 -9.14 8.50 -14.39
CA PHE A 3 -8.34 8.10 -13.23
C PHE A 3 -6.99 7.54 -13.72
N PHE A 4 -5.99 8.42 -13.86
CA PHE A 4 -4.53 8.18 -13.77
C PHE A 4 -3.81 7.07 -14.59
N SER A 5 -4.48 6.12 -15.24
CA SER A 5 -3.89 5.10 -16.12
C SER A 5 -4.90 4.69 -17.21
N SER A 6 -4.44 4.57 -18.46
CA SER A 6 -5.25 4.03 -19.57
C SER A 6 -5.33 2.50 -19.56
N GLU A 7 -4.52 1.84 -18.73
CA GLU A 7 -4.42 0.37 -18.63
C GLU A 7 -4.92 -0.15 -17.27
N PRO A 8 -5.39 -1.41 -17.21
CA PRO A 8 -6.06 -1.96 -16.04
C PRO A 8 -5.10 -2.13 -14.85
N ILE A 9 -5.42 -1.46 -13.74
CA ILE A 9 -4.72 -1.61 -12.46
C ILE A 9 -5.12 -2.96 -11.87
N THR A 10 -4.14 -3.83 -11.63
CA THR A 10 -4.40 -5.14 -11.05
C THR A 10 -4.04 -5.14 -9.57
N PHE A 11 -5.04 -5.22 -8.70
CA PHE A 11 -4.88 -5.38 -7.26
C PHE A 11 -4.86 -6.86 -6.92
N GLN A 12 -3.77 -7.39 -6.40
CA GLN A 12 -3.69 -8.78 -5.98
C GLN A 12 -3.54 -8.88 -4.46
N ILE A 13 -4.36 -9.73 -3.84
CA ILE A 13 -4.31 -10.00 -2.41
C ILE A 13 -4.11 -11.51 -2.26
N GLY A 14 -3.07 -11.90 -1.52
CA GLY A 14 -2.69 -13.28 -1.28
C GLY A 14 -1.80 -13.93 -2.35
N GLU A 15 -1.32 -15.12 -2.01
CA GLU A 15 -0.44 -15.99 -2.79
C GLU A 15 -1.21 -17.22 -3.30
N GLY A 16 -1.04 -17.62 -4.57
CA GLY A 16 -1.67 -18.85 -5.13
C GLY A 16 -2.86 -18.62 -6.07
N LYS A 17 -3.74 -19.63 -6.21
CA LYS A 17 -4.91 -19.60 -7.11
C LYS A 17 -5.82 -18.44 -6.69
N SER A 18 -5.85 -17.41 -7.52
CA SER A 18 -6.63 -16.20 -7.28
C SER A 18 -7.95 -16.24 -8.05
N TYR A 19 -9.00 -15.69 -7.46
CA TYR A 19 -10.27 -15.43 -8.13
C TYR A 19 -10.25 -14.01 -8.70
N PRO A 20 -10.29 -13.84 -10.03
CA PRO A 20 -10.31 -12.52 -10.65
C PRO A 20 -11.71 -11.91 -10.53
N PHE A 21 -11.79 -10.70 -10.00
CA PHE A 21 -12.99 -9.89 -9.91
C PHE A 21 -12.72 -8.55 -10.59
N LYS A 22 -13.42 -8.26 -11.69
CA LYS A 22 -13.23 -7.02 -12.45
C LYS A 22 -14.28 -6.00 -12.06
N ILE A 23 -13.84 -4.80 -11.70
CA ILE A 23 -14.69 -3.62 -11.55
C ILE A 23 -14.42 -2.70 -12.74
N GLY A 24 -15.35 -2.69 -13.69
CA GLY A 24 -15.21 -1.93 -14.94
C GLY A 24 -14.10 -2.47 -15.86
N SER A 25 -13.60 -1.60 -16.75
CA SER A 25 -12.52 -1.93 -17.69
C SER A 25 -11.11 -1.65 -17.17
N GLN A 26 -11.00 -0.97 -16.02
CA GLN A 26 -9.73 -0.41 -15.54
C GLN A 26 -9.22 -0.99 -14.23
N VAL A 27 -10.00 -1.85 -13.54
CA VAL A 27 -9.58 -2.41 -12.25
C VAL A 27 -9.86 -3.92 -12.18
N GLU A 28 -8.80 -4.71 -11.98
CA GLU A 28 -8.89 -6.16 -11.77
C GLU A 28 -8.40 -6.51 -10.36
N PHE A 29 -9.27 -7.05 -9.53
CA PHE A 29 -8.93 -7.60 -8.22
C PHE A 29 -8.65 -9.10 -8.35
N ARG A 30 -7.54 -9.58 -7.81
CA ARG A 30 -7.19 -11.01 -7.75
C ARG A 30 -7.10 -11.40 -6.29
N LEU A 31 -8.13 -12.08 -5.79
CA LEU A 31 -8.22 -12.47 -4.38
C LEU A 31 -7.79 -13.94 -4.22
N SER A 32 -6.81 -14.20 -3.37
CA SER A 32 -6.38 -15.53 -2.94
C SER A 32 -6.45 -15.63 -1.42
N TRP A 33 -6.98 -16.74 -0.91
CA TRP A 33 -7.06 -16.99 0.53
C TRP A 33 -5.70 -17.37 1.13
N LYS A 34 -4.87 -18.08 0.37
CA LYS A 34 -3.54 -18.46 0.83
C LYS A 34 -2.67 -17.19 0.88
N GLY A 35 -2.04 -16.90 2.02
CA GLY A 35 -1.19 -15.71 2.16
C GLY A 35 -1.93 -14.36 2.16
N SER A 36 -3.23 -14.31 2.51
CA SER A 36 -4.06 -13.08 2.48
C SER A 36 -3.52 -11.88 3.29
N SER A 37 -2.46 -12.06 4.07
CA SER A 37 -1.75 -10.98 4.77
C SER A 37 -0.86 -10.13 3.84
N THR A 38 -0.66 -10.54 2.59
CA THR A 38 0.13 -9.79 1.60
C THR A 38 -0.76 -9.32 0.46
N GLY A 39 -0.49 -8.11 -0.04
CA GLY A 39 -1.14 -7.55 -1.21
C GLY A 39 -0.13 -6.82 -2.08
N SER A 40 -0.27 -6.93 -3.39
CA SER A 40 0.56 -6.24 -4.37
C SER A 40 -0.32 -5.55 -5.40
N VAL A 41 0.05 -4.33 -5.79
CA VAL A 41 -0.59 -3.58 -6.87
C VAL A 41 0.34 -3.64 -8.07
N TYR A 42 -0.18 -4.12 -9.19
CA TYR A 42 0.55 -4.16 -10.45
C TYR A 42 0.03 -3.07 -11.36
N VAL A 43 0.97 -2.25 -11.83
CA VAL A 43 0.76 -1.23 -12.85
C VAL A 43 1.91 -1.41 -13.85
N ASP A 44 1.61 -1.36 -15.15
CA ASP A 44 2.63 -1.51 -16.19
C ASP A 44 3.56 -0.28 -16.19
N ASP A 45 4.78 -0.46 -15.69
CA ASP A 45 5.80 0.59 -15.53
C ASP A 45 6.24 1.21 -16.87
N GLY A 46 6.00 0.53 -18.00
CA GLY A 46 6.48 0.95 -19.32
C GLY A 46 5.85 2.24 -19.89
N LYS A 47 4.76 2.74 -19.31
CA LYS A 47 4.04 3.94 -19.80
C LYS A 47 3.63 4.94 -18.73
N LEU A 48 3.99 4.74 -17.45
CA LEU A 48 3.76 5.76 -16.43
C LEU A 48 4.82 6.85 -16.49
N SER A 49 4.39 8.11 -16.57
CA SER A 49 5.28 9.24 -16.35
C SER A 49 5.88 9.16 -14.94
N LYS A 50 7.19 9.40 -14.78
CA LYS A 50 7.90 9.39 -13.49
C LYS A 50 7.19 10.22 -12.39
N ARG A 51 6.44 11.27 -12.79
CA ARG A 51 5.62 12.09 -11.87
C ARG A 51 4.39 11.35 -11.34
N ASN A 52 3.70 10.58 -12.18
CA ASN A 52 2.53 9.79 -11.78
C ASN A 52 2.96 8.63 -10.89
N GLN A 53 4.10 8.00 -11.21
CA GLN A 53 4.70 6.97 -10.38
C GLN A 53 5.01 7.52 -8.97
N LEU A 54 5.69 8.67 -8.88
CA LEU A 54 5.94 9.34 -7.61
C LEU A 54 4.64 9.63 -6.84
N PHE A 55 3.60 10.15 -7.50
CA PHE A 55 2.33 10.45 -6.85
C PHE A 55 1.66 9.20 -6.26
N VAL A 56 1.61 8.10 -7.02
CA VAL A 56 1.07 6.81 -6.56
C VAL A 56 1.85 6.28 -5.36
N LEU A 57 3.19 6.32 -5.43
CA LEU A 57 4.08 5.87 -4.35
C LEU A 57 3.96 6.73 -3.08
N THR A 58 3.83 8.04 -3.21
CA THR A 58 3.63 8.93 -2.05
C THR A 58 2.23 8.82 -1.43
N GLY A 59 1.25 8.30 -2.18
CA GLY A 59 -0.12 8.13 -1.70
C GLY A 59 -0.23 7.20 -0.50
N GLY A 60 0.56 6.11 -0.47
CA GLY A 60 0.59 5.15 0.64
C GLY A 60 1.02 5.78 1.98
N PRO A 61 2.24 6.34 2.08
CA PRO A 61 2.70 7.06 3.27
C PRO A 61 1.77 8.19 3.69
N PHE A 62 1.28 8.98 2.72
CA PHE A 62 0.43 10.14 3.01
C PHE A 62 -0.91 9.74 3.63
N LEU A 63 -1.60 8.75 3.06
CA LEU A 63 -2.87 8.25 3.60
C LEU A 63 -2.67 7.60 4.97
N SER A 64 -1.60 6.82 5.14
CA SER A 64 -1.27 6.17 6.41
C SER A 64 -1.03 7.21 7.51
N PHE A 65 -0.26 8.26 7.20
CA PHE A 65 -0.02 9.38 8.13
C PHE A 65 -1.31 10.12 8.51
N LEU A 66 -2.19 10.36 7.54
CA LEU A 66 -3.48 11.01 7.76
C LEU A 66 -4.36 10.19 8.71
N ILE A 67 -4.46 8.87 8.48
CA ILE A 67 -5.22 7.94 9.32
C ILE A 67 -4.67 7.91 10.75
N ILE A 68 -3.34 7.81 10.91
CA ILE A 68 -2.69 7.83 12.23
C ILE A 68 -3.01 9.14 12.96
N SER A 69 -2.93 10.28 12.26
CA SER A 69 -3.21 11.59 12.85
C SER A 69 -4.66 11.72 13.34
N ILE A 70 -5.62 11.24 12.54
CA ILE A 70 -7.05 11.23 12.93
C ILE A 70 -7.28 10.31 14.13
N LEU A 71 -6.75 9.07 14.10
CA LEU A 71 -6.91 8.11 15.19
C LEU A 71 -6.28 8.61 16.49
N PHE A 72 -5.11 9.23 16.42
CA PHE A 72 -4.44 9.81 17.57
C PHE A 72 -5.26 10.95 18.18
N PHE A 73 -5.77 11.86 17.34
CA PHE A 73 -6.66 12.93 17.79
C PHE A 73 -7.95 12.38 18.42
N PHE A 74 -8.54 11.35 17.80
CA PHE A 74 -9.74 10.71 18.32
C PHE A 74 -9.50 10.09 19.72
N LEU A 75 -8.41 9.35 19.89
CA LEU A 75 -8.06 8.72 21.17
C LEU A 75 -7.72 9.73 22.27
N GLN A 76 -7.13 10.88 21.92
CA GLN A 76 -6.86 11.95 22.88
C GLN A 76 -8.10 12.74 23.27
N ARG A 77 -9.01 12.98 22.31
CA ARG A 77 -10.15 13.89 22.51
C ARG A 77 -11.38 13.19 23.08
N PHE A 78 -11.56 11.92 22.77
CA PHE A 78 -12.71 11.13 23.22
C PHE A 78 -12.24 10.07 24.21
N SER A 79 -13.08 9.74 25.19
CA SER A 79 -12.88 8.59 26.08
C SER A 79 -13.83 7.48 25.62
N PRO A 80 -13.46 6.71 24.58
CA PRO A 80 -14.30 5.64 24.07
C PRO A 80 -14.37 4.49 25.09
N MET A 81 -15.35 3.60 24.87
CA MET A 81 -15.45 2.37 25.65
C MET A 81 -14.17 1.53 25.47
N VAL A 82 -13.73 0.82 26.53
CA VAL A 82 -12.44 0.10 26.57
C VAL A 82 -12.19 -0.77 25.33
N TRP A 83 -13.20 -1.50 24.84
CA TRP A 83 -13.06 -2.35 23.65
C TRP A 83 -12.76 -1.56 22.37
N VAL A 84 -13.35 -0.38 22.24
CA VAL A 84 -13.14 0.53 21.10
C VAL A 84 -11.75 1.16 21.20
N GLU A 85 -11.33 1.54 22.41
CA GLU A 85 -9.98 2.06 22.67
C GLU A 85 -8.91 1.05 22.28
N VAL A 86 -9.01 -0.19 22.77
CA VAL A 86 -8.06 -1.28 22.46
C VAL A 86 -8.01 -1.54 20.96
N THR A 87 -9.16 -1.59 20.28
CA THR A 87 -9.22 -1.81 18.83
C THR A 87 -8.61 -0.64 18.05
N ALA A 88 -8.90 0.60 18.46
CA ALA A 88 -8.38 1.80 17.82
C ALA A 88 -6.87 1.96 18.02
N VAL A 89 -6.33 1.63 19.21
CA VAL A 89 -4.89 1.60 19.47
C VAL A 89 -4.22 0.52 18.62
N GLY A 90 -4.79 -0.69 18.55
CA GLY A 90 -4.29 -1.75 17.67
C GLY A 90 -4.24 -1.31 16.20
N PHE A 91 -5.32 -0.68 15.73
CA PHE A 91 -5.40 -0.14 14.37
C PHE A 91 -4.38 1.00 14.14
N LEU A 92 -4.18 1.89 15.11
CA LEU A 92 -3.16 2.94 15.05
C LEU A 92 -1.76 2.35 14.94
N CYS A 93 -1.43 1.35 15.77
CA CYS A 93 -0.14 0.66 15.74
C CYS A 93 0.10 -0.06 14.40
N SER A 94 -0.92 -0.73 13.84
CA SER A 94 -0.81 -1.37 12.53
C SER A 94 -0.56 -0.35 11.40
N ASN A 95 -1.26 0.79 11.40
CA ASN A 95 -1.04 1.84 10.42
C ASN A 95 0.34 2.51 10.59
N LEU A 96 0.81 2.69 11.83
CA LEU A 96 2.15 3.21 12.11
C LEU A 96 3.23 2.26 11.59
N LEU A 97 3.08 0.96 11.79
CA LEU A 97 4.00 -0.05 11.24
C LEU A 97 3.98 -0.06 9.71
N ALA A 98 2.79 0.03 9.10
CA ALA A 98 2.64 0.14 7.64
C ALA A 98 3.34 1.41 7.09
N PHE A 99 3.19 2.54 7.79
CA PHE A 99 3.85 3.79 7.43
C PHE A 99 5.39 3.68 7.53
N LEU A 100 5.91 3.12 8.62
CA LEU A 100 7.35 2.93 8.82
C LEU A 100 7.94 2.00 7.74
N THR A 101 7.27 0.89 7.46
CA THR A 101 7.72 -0.06 6.42
C THR A 101 7.63 0.50 5.00
N SER A 102 6.74 1.47 4.76
CA SER A 102 6.62 2.18 3.48
C SER A 102 7.69 3.27 3.32
N ILE A 103 8.03 4.02 4.37
CA ILE A 103 9.04 5.09 4.30
C ILE A 103 10.48 4.58 4.39
N ILE A 104 10.74 3.58 5.23
CA ILE A 104 12.09 3.08 5.42
C ILE A 104 12.53 2.40 4.12
N PRO A 105 13.64 2.82 3.50
CA PRO A 105 14.11 2.25 2.25
C PRO A 105 14.77 0.89 2.51
N MET A 106 13.94 -0.14 2.59
CA MET A 106 14.34 -1.53 2.80
C MET A 106 13.67 -2.45 1.78
N HIS A 107 14.23 -3.65 1.61
CA HIS A 107 13.54 -4.73 0.95
C HIS A 107 12.58 -5.37 1.95
N LEU A 108 11.32 -5.52 1.56
CA LEU A 108 10.29 -6.12 2.41
C LEU A 108 10.49 -7.64 2.47
N LYS A 109 9.77 -8.30 3.39
CA LYS A 109 9.91 -9.74 3.60
C LYS A 109 9.74 -10.51 2.29
N PRO A 110 10.65 -11.44 1.96
CA PRO A 110 10.53 -12.26 0.76
C PRO A 110 9.22 -13.03 0.78
N THR A 111 8.52 -12.96 -0.35
CA THR A 111 7.28 -13.69 -0.61
C THR A 111 7.57 -14.74 -1.67
N SER A 112 6.69 -15.74 -1.80
CA SER A 112 6.85 -16.82 -2.79
C SER A 112 7.06 -16.32 -4.23
N ARG A 113 6.66 -15.07 -4.52
CA ARG A 113 6.81 -14.39 -5.80
C ARG A 113 7.96 -13.41 -5.89
N PHE A 114 8.49 -12.94 -4.77
CA PHE A 114 9.64 -12.04 -4.69
C PHE A 114 10.66 -12.68 -3.74
N PRO A 115 11.51 -13.60 -4.25
CA PRO A 115 12.45 -14.36 -3.42
C PRO A 115 13.49 -13.45 -2.73
N ASP A 116 13.80 -12.30 -3.33
CA ASP A 116 14.70 -11.29 -2.76
C ASP A 116 13.97 -10.20 -1.94
N GLY A 117 12.64 -10.28 -1.84
CA GLY A 117 11.80 -9.26 -1.19
C GLY A 117 11.44 -8.10 -2.13
N PRO A 118 10.17 -7.65 -2.17
CA PRO A 118 9.81 -6.50 -2.98
C PRO A 118 10.43 -5.21 -2.39
N PRO A 119 10.84 -4.25 -3.23
CA PRO A 119 11.35 -2.98 -2.75
C PRO A 119 10.22 -2.18 -2.08
N SER A 120 10.49 -1.62 -0.89
CA SER A 120 9.56 -0.68 -0.23
C SER A 120 9.30 0.55 -1.09
N ASP A 121 8.18 1.23 -0.82
CA ASP A 121 7.81 2.47 -1.51
C ASP A 121 8.91 3.54 -1.37
N GLY A 122 9.53 3.64 -0.19
CA GLY A 122 10.64 4.53 0.09
C GLY A 122 11.89 4.20 -0.72
N LEU A 123 12.20 2.91 -0.93
CA LEU A 123 13.33 2.49 -1.77
C LEU A 123 13.06 2.83 -3.24
N GLN A 124 11.84 2.61 -3.73
CA GLN A 124 11.43 2.99 -5.09
C GLN A 124 11.47 4.51 -5.31
N ILE A 125 11.06 5.31 -4.31
CA ILE A 125 11.16 6.78 -4.35
C ILE A 125 12.62 7.23 -4.40
N LEU A 126 13.50 6.63 -3.59
CA LEU A 126 14.93 6.94 -3.59
C LEU A 126 15.59 6.57 -4.93
N ASP A 127 15.26 5.43 -5.50
CA ASP A 127 15.78 5.02 -6.80
C ASP A 127 15.32 5.95 -7.93
N LEU A 128 14.06 6.40 -7.89
CA LEU A 128 13.53 7.43 -8.80
C LEU A 128 14.23 8.78 -8.68
N LEU A 129 14.60 9.19 -7.45
CA LEU A 129 15.35 10.40 -7.18
C LEU A 129 16.82 10.27 -7.64
N LYS A 130 17.44 9.12 -7.40
CA LYS A 130 18.84 8.85 -7.76
C LYS A 130 19.04 8.66 -9.26
N SER A 131 18.07 8.07 -9.97
CA SER A 131 18.04 7.98 -11.44
C SER A 131 17.94 9.34 -12.15
N LYS A 132 17.67 10.42 -11.41
CA LYS A 132 17.48 11.78 -11.92
C LYS A 132 18.74 12.65 -11.86
N GLY A 133 19.87 12.12 -11.37
CA GLY A 133 21.21 12.72 -11.46
C GLY A 133 22.04 12.00 -12.52
#